data_AF-K5VEI3-F1
#
_entry.id   AF-K5VEI3-F1
#
_cell.length_a   1.000
_cell.length_b   1.000
_cell.length_c   1.000
_cell.angle_alpha   90.00
_cell.angle_beta   90.00
_cell.angle_gamma   90.00
#
_symmetry.space_group_name_H-M   'P 1'
#
loop_
_entity.id
_entity.type
_entity.pdbx_description
1 polymer ?
#
loop_
_entity_poly.entity_id
_entity_poly.type
_entity_poly.pdbx_seq_one_letter_code
_entity_poly.pdbx_strand_id
1 'polypeptide(L)'
;MADAAHAYLPVHFALRSRVVSPINIPPVVTQLPGGISAQLLEVDDTSQTDPTEPTEWASQASSLAVTAKAYHRVYREGHLLSIVTGLCAALLSEIYTTTSGYCSPDVRKRLKYRSSPLSDFDVVRGSVVVDACDRFAYKRRSDGSYHGARTSISTSDFTRSTSARWSQVHHIVLDTVPVFFVDREFRDASAPLRTEHKRTSALRDSRPHQVALAAVDGLCMEELELVAGFIETVSGRRIPQEEVGAACTVLMEACEILQYVLEHRLWREYPNTPDRYLHTDPGEWDGWEEIPVPKRKKKRNKRDPRPGGTP
;
A
#
# COMPACT_ATOMS: atom_id res chain seq x y z
N MET A 1 -6.85 -8.91 -6.84
CA MET A 1 -5.72 -8.74 -5.91
C MET A 1 -6.02 -7.70 -4.84
N ALA A 2 -5.73 -6.39 -5.01
CA ALA A 2 -5.96 -5.43 -3.90
C ALA A 2 -7.44 -5.29 -3.52
N ASP A 3 -8.35 -5.32 -4.51
CA ASP A 3 -9.77 -5.03 -4.27
C ASP A 3 -10.48 -6.14 -3.47
N ALA A 4 -9.99 -7.37 -3.47
CA ALA A 4 -10.62 -8.46 -2.72
C ALA A 4 -10.34 -8.46 -1.23
N ALA A 5 -9.24 -7.83 -0.80
CA ALA A 5 -8.97 -7.56 0.62
C ALA A 5 -10.19 -6.95 1.30
N HIS A 6 -10.87 -6.06 0.55
CA HIS A 6 -11.91 -5.20 1.06
C HIS A 6 -13.24 -5.90 1.26
N ALA A 7 -13.47 -7.07 0.65
CA ALA A 7 -14.68 -7.85 0.92
C ALA A 7 -14.77 -8.31 2.39
N TYR A 8 -13.62 -8.38 3.08
CA TYR A 8 -13.50 -8.88 4.45
C TYR A 8 -13.13 -7.79 5.45
N LEU A 9 -12.88 -6.58 4.98
CA LEU A 9 -12.52 -5.44 5.80
C LEU A 9 -13.75 -4.57 6.06
N PRO A 10 -13.86 -3.93 7.24
CA PRO A 10 -14.88 -2.94 7.48
C PRO A 10 -14.79 -1.84 6.42
N VAL A 11 -15.80 -1.76 5.54
CA VAL A 11 -15.88 -0.70 4.54
C VAL A 11 -15.81 0.66 5.22
N HIS A 12 -14.87 1.50 4.78
CA HIS A 12 -14.69 2.85 5.30
C HIS A 12 -16.02 3.60 5.28
N PHE A 13 -16.38 4.31 6.35
CA PHE A 13 -17.72 4.91 6.47
C PHE A 13 -18.02 5.89 5.33
N ALA A 14 -17.00 6.62 4.86
CA ALA A 14 -17.15 7.54 3.75
C ALA A 14 -17.54 6.86 2.44
N LEU A 15 -17.39 5.54 2.31
CA LEU A 15 -17.82 4.76 1.15
C LEU A 15 -19.23 4.17 1.28
N ARG A 16 -19.80 4.16 2.49
CA ARG A 16 -21.19 3.73 2.74
C ARG A 16 -22.20 4.85 2.48
N SER A 17 -21.70 6.04 2.20
CA SER A 17 -22.45 7.28 2.12
C SER A 17 -21.95 8.12 0.95
N ARG A 18 -22.78 9.04 0.48
CA ARG A 18 -22.43 9.94 -0.61
C ARG A 18 -21.53 11.06 -0.11
N VAL A 19 -20.48 11.38 -0.86
CA VAL A 19 -19.69 12.60 -0.68
C VAL A 19 -20.40 13.75 -1.40
N VAL A 20 -20.81 14.76 -0.64
CA VAL A 20 -21.55 15.93 -1.16
C VAL A 20 -20.66 17.11 -1.47
N SER A 21 -19.43 17.13 -0.95
CA SER A 21 -18.44 18.15 -1.32
C SER A 21 -17.84 17.88 -2.72
N PRO A 22 -17.49 18.91 -3.49
CA PRO A 22 -16.88 18.74 -4.80
C PRO A 22 -15.46 18.17 -4.70
N ILE A 23 -15.14 17.20 -5.56
CA ILE A 23 -13.78 16.66 -5.73
C ILE A 23 -13.17 17.28 -6.99
N ASN A 24 -12.41 18.34 -6.80
CA ASN A 24 -11.88 19.20 -7.86
C ASN A 24 -10.40 18.96 -8.14
N ILE A 25 -9.97 19.33 -9.35
CA ILE A 25 -8.57 19.53 -9.73
C ILE A 25 -8.40 21.01 -10.13
N PRO A 26 -7.51 21.78 -9.46
CA PRO A 26 -6.72 21.39 -8.30
C PRO A 26 -7.59 21.15 -7.05
N PRO A 27 -7.12 20.32 -6.11
CA PRO A 27 -7.84 20.05 -4.87
C PRO A 27 -7.92 21.32 -4.00
N VAL A 28 -9.10 21.55 -3.41
CA VAL A 28 -9.31 22.66 -2.48
C VAL A 28 -8.91 22.18 -1.09
N VAL A 29 -7.85 22.80 -0.55
CA VAL A 29 -7.35 22.52 0.79
C VAL A 29 -8.08 23.39 1.80
N THR A 30 -8.61 22.76 2.85
CA THR A 30 -9.33 23.39 3.94
C THR A 30 -8.48 23.36 5.21
N GLN A 31 -8.42 24.48 5.93
CA GLN A 31 -7.86 24.53 7.27
C GLN A 31 -8.86 23.94 8.27
N LEU A 32 -8.49 22.86 8.94
CA LEU A 32 -9.30 22.15 9.93
C LEU A 32 -9.03 22.68 11.33
N PRO A 33 -9.95 22.43 12.30
CA PRO A 33 -9.65 22.63 13.71
C PRO A 33 -8.35 21.93 14.11
N GLY A 34 -7.47 22.63 14.85
CA GLY A 34 -6.15 22.11 15.22
C GLY A 34 -5.01 22.46 14.25
N GLY A 35 -5.27 23.27 13.22
CA GLY A 35 -4.23 23.79 12.31
C GLY A 35 -3.75 22.78 11.27
N ILE A 36 -4.48 21.67 11.10
CA ILE A 36 -4.20 20.68 10.06
C ILE A 36 -4.86 21.15 8.76
N SER A 37 -4.15 21.07 7.66
CA SER A 37 -4.70 21.35 6.32
C SER A 37 -4.88 20.05 5.55
N ALA A 38 -6.06 19.86 4.95
CA ALA A 38 -6.39 18.68 4.15
C ALA A 38 -7.52 19.00 3.15
N GLN A 39 -7.71 18.16 2.14
CA GLN A 39 -8.91 18.15 1.31
C GLN A 39 -10.08 17.59 2.12
N LEU A 40 -11.10 18.42 2.34
CA LEU A 40 -12.28 18.08 3.13
C LEU A 40 -13.32 17.36 2.27
N LEU A 41 -13.69 16.14 2.67
CA LEU A 41 -14.78 15.36 2.10
C LEU A 41 -15.97 15.42 3.06
N GLU A 42 -17.02 16.16 2.68
CA GLU A 42 -18.27 16.17 3.43
C GLU A 42 -19.09 14.93 3.05
N VAL A 43 -19.31 14.05 4.02
CA VAL A 43 -19.99 12.76 3.87
C VAL A 43 -21.43 12.91 4.36
N ASP A 44 -22.39 12.69 3.47
CA ASP A 44 -23.80 12.65 3.82
C ASP A 44 -24.18 11.29 4.40
N ASP A 45 -23.94 11.14 5.69
CA ASP A 45 -24.27 9.96 6.48
C ASP A 45 -25.71 9.97 7.03
N THR A 46 -26.54 10.93 6.61
CA THR A 46 -27.96 10.98 6.98
C THR A 46 -28.82 9.99 6.19
N SER A 47 -28.35 9.60 5.01
CA SER A 47 -28.95 8.55 4.18
C SER A 47 -27.88 7.53 3.80
N GLN A 48 -28.03 6.28 4.23
CA GLN A 48 -27.18 5.20 3.75
C GLN A 48 -27.65 4.82 2.34
N THR A 49 -26.80 5.06 1.34
CA THR A 49 -27.13 4.82 -0.07
C THR A 49 -26.32 3.68 -0.68
N ASP A 50 -25.32 3.14 0.04
CA ASP A 50 -24.41 2.07 -0.42
C ASP A 50 -24.09 2.18 -1.93
N PRO A 51 -23.41 3.28 -2.35
CA PRO A 51 -23.24 3.62 -3.76
C PRO A 51 -22.55 2.49 -4.53
N THR A 52 -23.11 2.12 -5.67
CA THR A 52 -22.62 1.01 -6.49
C THR A 52 -21.55 1.46 -7.48
N GLU A 53 -21.66 2.71 -7.95
CA GLU A 53 -20.71 3.32 -8.86
C GLU A 53 -19.97 4.51 -8.20
N PRO A 54 -18.69 4.77 -8.56
CA PRO A 54 -17.97 5.94 -8.07
C PRO A 54 -18.70 7.27 -8.33
N THR A 55 -19.38 7.40 -9.47
CA THR A 55 -20.19 8.58 -9.85
C THR A 55 -21.36 8.84 -8.93
N GLU A 56 -21.98 7.79 -8.39
CA GLU A 56 -23.02 7.90 -7.36
C GLU A 56 -22.42 8.36 -6.04
N TRP A 57 -21.24 7.81 -5.70
CA TRP A 57 -20.52 8.13 -4.47
C TRP A 57 -20.12 9.61 -4.39
N ALA A 58 -19.56 10.21 -5.45
CA ALA A 58 -19.21 11.63 -5.47
C ALA A 58 -19.64 12.31 -6.79
N SER A 59 -20.91 12.68 -6.87
CA SER A 59 -21.50 13.24 -8.08
C SER A 59 -21.05 14.66 -8.43
N GLN A 60 -20.44 15.38 -7.48
CA GLN A 60 -19.92 16.74 -7.71
C GLN A 60 -18.45 16.74 -8.15
N ALA A 61 -17.87 15.57 -8.40
CA ALA A 61 -16.52 15.49 -8.91
C ALA A 61 -16.43 15.97 -10.36
N SER A 62 -15.29 16.57 -10.70
CA SER A 62 -15.05 17.16 -12.03
C SER A 62 -15.04 16.14 -13.18
N SER A 63 -14.68 14.88 -12.92
CA SER A 63 -14.75 13.79 -13.90
C SER A 63 -14.79 12.42 -13.23
N LEU A 64 -15.26 11.39 -13.96
CA LEU A 64 -15.27 9.99 -13.50
C LEU A 64 -13.87 9.51 -13.06
N ALA A 65 -12.81 9.91 -13.78
CA ALA A 65 -11.45 9.50 -13.45
C ALA A 65 -11.00 10.06 -12.08
N VAL A 66 -11.36 11.31 -11.78
CA VAL A 66 -11.08 11.94 -10.48
C VAL A 66 -11.85 11.23 -9.38
N THR A 67 -13.12 10.92 -9.62
CA THR A 67 -13.95 10.20 -8.66
C THR A 67 -13.43 8.81 -8.37
N ALA A 68 -13.13 8.03 -9.41
CA ALA A 68 -12.60 6.68 -9.26
C ALA A 68 -11.27 6.69 -8.50
N LYS A 69 -10.38 7.65 -8.80
CA LYS A 69 -9.11 7.80 -8.08
C LYS A 69 -9.33 8.08 -6.59
N ALA A 70 -10.19 9.06 -6.25
CA ALA A 70 -10.50 9.37 -4.87
C ALA A 70 -11.19 8.19 -4.17
N TYR A 71 -12.14 7.53 -4.83
CA TYR A 71 -12.86 6.37 -4.32
C TYR A 71 -11.89 5.24 -3.95
N HIS A 72 -11.02 4.83 -4.87
CA HIS A 72 -10.03 3.78 -4.63
C HIS A 72 -9.03 4.14 -3.54
N ARG A 73 -8.72 5.44 -3.39
CA ARG A 73 -7.86 5.90 -2.31
C ARG A 73 -8.50 5.72 -0.94
N VAL A 74 -9.75 6.15 -0.77
CA VAL A 74 -10.52 5.94 0.47
C VAL A 74 -10.72 4.46 0.73
N TYR A 75 -10.99 3.69 -0.32
CA TYR A 75 -11.14 2.23 -0.25
C TYR A 75 -9.94 1.55 0.39
N ARG A 76 -8.73 1.95 -0.01
CA ARG A 76 -7.46 1.37 0.47
C ARG A 76 -6.94 1.96 1.78
N GLU A 77 -7.60 2.99 2.30
CA GLU A 77 -7.18 3.65 3.53
C GLU A 77 -7.27 2.69 4.74
N GLY A 78 -6.26 2.72 5.62
CA GLY A 78 -6.22 1.92 6.85
C GLY A 78 -5.81 0.45 6.69
N HIS A 79 -5.82 -0.11 5.48
CA HIS A 79 -5.58 -1.54 5.26
C HIS A 79 -4.33 -1.88 4.43
N LEU A 80 -3.53 -0.85 4.12
CA LEU A 80 -2.34 -1.00 3.29
C LEU A 80 -1.38 -2.06 3.84
N LEU A 81 -1.17 -2.13 5.15
CA LEU A 81 -0.23 -3.09 5.72
C LEU A 81 -0.68 -4.54 5.54
N SER A 82 -1.97 -4.84 5.74
CA SER A 82 -2.53 -6.17 5.47
C SER A 82 -2.40 -6.54 3.99
N ILE A 83 -2.74 -5.61 3.09
CA ILE A 83 -2.63 -5.82 1.64
C ILE A 83 -1.18 -6.10 1.24
N VAL A 84 -0.24 -5.26 1.69
CA VAL A 84 1.20 -5.44 1.39
C VAL A 84 1.73 -6.74 1.96
N THR A 85 1.30 -7.12 3.18
CA THR A 85 1.72 -8.38 3.80
C THR A 85 1.21 -9.59 3.02
N GLY A 86 -0.08 -9.61 2.66
CA GLY A 86 -0.66 -10.69 1.87
C GLY A 86 0.02 -10.84 0.51
N LEU A 87 0.26 -9.72 -0.20
CA LEU A 87 1.00 -9.71 -1.46
C LEU A 87 2.44 -10.21 -1.30
N CYS A 88 3.14 -9.83 -0.21
CA CYS A 88 4.49 -10.32 0.07
C CYS A 88 4.53 -11.84 0.25
N ALA A 89 3.58 -12.40 1.00
CA ALA A 89 3.46 -13.83 1.22
C ALA A 89 3.06 -14.57 -0.08
N ALA A 90 2.19 -14.00 -0.91
CA ALA A 90 1.80 -14.60 -2.19
C ALA A 90 2.95 -14.63 -3.19
N LEU A 91 3.72 -13.54 -3.27
CA LEU A 91 4.95 -13.50 -4.07
C LEU A 91 5.97 -14.53 -3.58
N LEU A 92 6.07 -14.73 -2.27
CA LEU A 92 6.89 -15.79 -1.69
C LEU A 92 6.44 -17.17 -2.19
N SER A 93 5.15 -17.49 -2.04
CA SER A 93 4.52 -18.75 -2.44
C SER A 93 4.76 -19.09 -3.92
N GLU A 94 4.37 -18.18 -4.80
CA GLU A 94 4.28 -18.50 -6.23
C GLU A 94 5.59 -18.29 -6.97
N ILE A 95 6.42 -17.34 -6.51
CA ILE A 95 7.61 -16.93 -7.25
C ILE A 95 8.89 -17.38 -6.55
N TYR A 96 8.97 -17.32 -5.23
CA TYR A 96 10.25 -17.56 -4.54
C TYR A 96 10.38 -18.97 -3.95
N THR A 97 9.27 -19.66 -3.64
CA THR A 97 9.23 -21.05 -3.17
C THR A 97 8.96 -22.07 -4.26
N THR A 98 8.64 -21.66 -5.50
CA THR A 98 8.66 -22.54 -6.67
C THR A 98 10.11 -22.98 -6.94
N THR A 99 10.54 -23.95 -6.16
CA THR A 99 11.80 -24.63 -6.35
C THR A 99 11.60 -25.51 -7.58
N SER A 100 12.33 -25.20 -8.64
CA SER A 100 12.79 -26.25 -9.53
C SER A 100 13.50 -27.27 -8.63
N GLY A 101 12.81 -28.36 -8.28
CA GLY A 101 13.41 -29.42 -7.50
C GLY A 101 14.75 -29.84 -8.11
N TYR A 102 15.65 -30.40 -7.32
CA TYR A 102 16.88 -30.99 -7.87
C TYR A 102 16.46 -32.01 -8.95
N CYS A 103 16.91 -31.80 -10.20
CA CYS A 103 16.50 -32.53 -11.41
C CYS A 103 15.12 -32.21 -12.03
N SER A 104 14.38 -31.19 -11.56
CA SER A 104 13.23 -30.70 -12.31
C SER A 104 13.70 -29.94 -13.56
N PRO A 105 13.12 -30.20 -14.75
CA PRO A 105 13.37 -29.39 -15.94
C PRO A 105 12.81 -27.97 -15.83
N ASP A 106 12.01 -27.68 -14.80
CA ASP A 106 11.42 -26.37 -14.61
C ASP A 106 12.46 -25.34 -14.22
N VAL A 107 12.40 -24.17 -14.85
CA VAL A 107 13.29 -23.05 -14.52
C VAL A 107 12.70 -22.32 -13.33
N ARG A 108 13.47 -22.18 -12.24
CA ARG A 108 13.10 -21.32 -11.12
C ARG A 108 12.76 -19.92 -11.61
N LYS A 109 11.49 -19.53 -11.46
CA LYS A 109 11.03 -18.19 -11.81
C LYS A 109 11.42 -17.24 -10.68
N ARG A 110 11.82 -16.00 -11.02
CA ARG A 110 12.10 -14.94 -10.05
C ARG A 110 11.75 -13.61 -10.69
N LEU A 111 11.25 -12.68 -9.88
CA LEU A 111 11.11 -11.30 -10.34
C LEU A 111 12.48 -10.74 -10.70
N LYS A 112 12.52 -9.94 -11.76
CA LYS A 112 13.71 -9.22 -12.22
C LYS A 112 13.39 -7.75 -12.36
N TYR A 113 14.35 -6.91 -11.98
CA TYR A 113 14.35 -5.49 -12.31
C TYR A 113 15.49 -5.23 -13.30
N ARG A 114 15.15 -4.76 -14.50
CA ARG A 114 16.07 -4.72 -15.66
C ARG A 114 16.71 -6.10 -15.87
N SER A 115 18.04 -6.19 -15.84
CA SER A 115 18.78 -7.44 -16.02
C SER A 115 19.03 -8.22 -14.73
N SER A 116 18.67 -7.69 -13.56
CA SER A 116 19.04 -8.25 -12.26
C SER A 116 17.86 -8.92 -11.56
N PRO A 117 18.02 -10.12 -10.99
CA PRO A 117 16.98 -10.72 -10.16
C PRO A 117 16.77 -9.88 -8.90
N LEU A 118 15.51 -9.71 -8.50
CA LEU A 118 15.17 -9.11 -7.21
C LEU A 118 15.62 -10.06 -6.11
N SER A 119 16.59 -9.61 -5.32
CA SER A 119 17.19 -10.38 -4.23
C SER A 119 16.47 -10.22 -2.90
N ASP A 120 15.61 -9.22 -2.78
CA ASP A 120 14.86 -8.88 -1.57
C ASP A 120 13.65 -8.00 -1.90
N PHE A 121 12.64 -8.04 -1.02
CA PHE A 121 11.62 -7.00 -0.93
C PHE A 121 11.32 -6.74 0.54
N ASP A 122 11.51 -5.48 0.93
CA ASP A 122 11.40 -5.04 2.30
C ASP A 122 10.08 -4.31 2.52
N VAL A 123 9.46 -4.53 3.67
CA VAL A 123 8.41 -3.66 4.20
C VAL A 123 9.05 -2.67 5.16
N VAL A 124 8.86 -1.38 4.88
CA VAL A 124 9.46 -0.29 5.66
C VAL A 124 8.36 0.41 6.45
N ARG A 125 8.57 0.52 7.76
CA ARG A 125 7.81 1.42 8.63
C ARG A 125 8.56 2.74 8.71
N GLY A 126 7.86 3.84 8.45
CA GLY A 126 8.44 5.18 8.41
C GLY A 126 7.41 6.26 8.69
N SER A 127 7.84 7.49 8.48
CA SER A 127 6.99 8.67 8.34
C SER A 127 7.25 9.29 6.97
N VAL A 128 6.25 9.96 6.42
CA VAL A 128 6.32 10.65 5.13
C VAL A 128 5.67 12.01 5.28
N VAL A 129 6.24 13.01 4.61
CA VAL A 129 5.62 14.33 4.54
C VAL A 129 4.64 14.29 3.36
N VAL A 130 3.35 14.40 3.66
CA VAL A 130 2.28 14.43 2.66
C VAL A 130 1.79 15.86 2.52
N ASP A 131 1.66 16.33 1.29
CA ASP A 131 1.09 17.65 1.03
C ASP A 131 -0.36 17.72 1.55
N ALA A 132 -0.84 18.92 1.85
CA ALA A 132 -2.23 19.10 2.26
C ALA A 132 -3.22 18.75 1.13
N CYS A 133 -2.81 18.91 -0.13
CA CYS A 133 -3.60 18.49 -1.29
C CYS A 133 -3.81 16.97 -1.34
N ASP A 134 -2.85 16.23 -0.79
CA ASP A 134 -2.86 14.77 -0.74
C ASP A 134 -3.34 14.27 0.61
N ARG A 135 -3.98 15.07 1.48
CA ARG A 135 -4.59 14.56 2.71
C ARG A 135 -6.09 14.61 2.61
N PHE A 136 -6.77 13.54 3.01
CA PHE A 136 -8.23 13.57 3.20
C PHE A 136 -8.58 13.80 4.66
N ALA A 137 -9.58 14.64 4.86
CA ALA A 137 -10.33 14.71 6.10
C ALA A 137 -11.81 14.54 5.76
N TYR A 138 -12.53 13.86 6.63
CA TYR A 138 -13.93 13.53 6.44
C TYR A 138 -14.76 14.27 7.46
N LYS A 139 -15.85 14.90 7.04
CA LYS A 139 -16.81 15.52 7.95
C LYS A 139 -18.16 14.88 7.77
N ARG A 140 -18.71 14.35 8.86
CA ARG A 140 -20.06 13.80 8.88
C ARG A 140 -21.08 14.93 8.83
N ARG A 141 -22.11 14.77 8.03
CA ARG A 141 -23.20 15.75 7.92
C ARG A 141 -24.16 15.66 9.10
N SER A 142 -24.36 14.46 9.65
CA SER A 142 -25.29 14.17 10.74
C SER A 142 -24.97 14.95 12.02
N ASP A 143 -23.70 15.01 12.41
CA ASP A 143 -23.26 15.61 13.68
C ASP A 143 -22.17 16.69 13.50
N GLY A 144 -21.67 16.90 12.28
CA GLY A 144 -20.59 17.85 11.99
C GLY A 144 -19.21 17.41 12.50
N SER A 145 -19.06 16.16 12.95
CA SER A 145 -17.79 15.63 13.47
C SER A 145 -16.77 15.40 12.35
N TYR A 146 -15.49 15.54 12.71
CA TYR A 146 -14.38 15.32 11.79
C TYR A 146 -13.69 13.98 12.08
N HIS A 147 -13.45 13.21 11.02
CA HIS A 147 -12.64 11.99 11.02
C HIS A 147 -11.45 12.18 10.06
N GLY A 148 -10.26 11.72 10.44
CA GLY A 148 -9.08 11.82 9.59
C GLY A 148 -7.93 12.67 10.17
N ALA A 149 -6.81 12.64 9.43
CA ALA A 149 -5.49 13.27 9.62
C ALA A 149 -4.71 13.16 10.95
N ARG A 150 -5.31 12.95 12.14
CA ARG A 150 -4.63 12.34 13.33
C ARG A 150 -5.42 12.32 14.64
N THR A 151 -6.62 12.88 14.71
CA THR A 151 -7.43 12.84 15.94
C THR A 151 -8.88 13.10 15.59
N SER A 152 -9.78 12.24 16.04
CA SER A 152 -11.18 12.60 16.20
C SER A 152 -11.25 13.76 17.20
N ILE A 153 -11.37 14.99 16.70
CA ILE A 153 -11.66 16.16 17.54
C ILE A 153 -13.18 16.30 17.52
N SER A 154 -13.84 15.93 18.61
CA SER A 154 -15.26 16.20 18.75
C SER A 154 -15.46 17.68 19.03
N THR A 155 -16.20 18.37 18.17
CA THR A 155 -16.59 19.78 18.37
C THR A 155 -17.47 19.96 19.62
N SER A 156 -18.07 18.88 20.14
CA SER A 156 -18.87 18.90 21.37
C SER A 156 -18.05 18.98 22.66
N ASP A 157 -16.73 18.78 22.61
CA ASP A 157 -15.89 18.79 23.82
C ASP A 157 -15.56 20.21 24.33
N PHE A 158 -16.05 21.26 23.67
CA PHE A 158 -15.91 22.63 24.15
C PHE A 158 -17.03 23.06 25.13
N THR A 159 -18.08 22.27 25.32
CA THR A 159 -19.10 22.54 26.34
C THR A 159 -19.68 21.25 26.94
N ARG A 160 -19.11 20.83 28.09
CA ARG A 160 -19.67 19.90 29.10
C ARG A 160 -20.51 18.72 28.59
N SER A 161 -20.02 17.48 28.76
CA SER A 161 -20.75 16.43 29.50
C SER A 161 -19.94 15.14 29.61
N THR A 162 -19.88 14.60 30.82
CA THR A 162 -19.44 13.25 31.17
C THR A 162 -20.41 12.18 30.66
N SER A 163 -19.87 11.00 30.33
CA SER A 163 -20.58 9.74 30.04
C SER A 163 -21.08 9.53 28.60
N ALA A 164 -20.15 9.18 27.70
CA ALA A 164 -20.45 8.23 26.63
C ALA A 164 -19.19 7.41 26.31
N ARG A 165 -19.22 6.12 26.65
CA ARG A 165 -18.17 5.15 26.40
C ARG A 165 -18.28 4.70 24.94
N TRP A 166 -17.75 5.51 24.02
CA TRP A 166 -17.58 5.11 22.64
C TRP A 166 -16.24 4.39 22.48
N SER A 167 -16.32 3.20 21.89
CA SER A 167 -15.23 2.35 21.46
C SER A 167 -14.15 3.18 20.77
N GLN A 168 -12.92 3.12 21.28
CA GLN A 168 -11.74 3.65 20.59
C GLN A 168 -11.54 2.85 19.30
N VAL A 169 -12.22 3.26 18.23
CA VAL A 169 -11.79 2.91 16.88
C VAL A 169 -10.53 3.71 16.65
N HIS A 170 -9.38 3.04 16.79
CA HIS A 170 -8.09 3.60 16.42
C HIS A 170 -8.08 3.82 14.91
N HIS A 171 -8.58 4.97 14.45
CA HIS A 171 -8.41 5.43 13.08
C HIS A 171 -6.93 5.74 12.87
N ILE A 172 -6.16 4.74 12.46
CA ILE A 172 -4.82 4.95 11.92
C ILE A 172 -5.03 5.54 10.53
N VAL A 173 -5.01 6.86 10.46
CA VAL A 173 -4.87 7.57 9.20
C VAL A 173 -3.43 7.30 8.76
N LEU A 174 -3.29 6.32 7.88
CA LEU A 174 -2.08 6.18 7.10
C LEU A 174 -2.13 7.29 6.05
N ASP A 175 -1.31 8.31 6.25
CA ASP A 175 -0.84 9.19 5.19
C ASP A 175 -0.25 8.29 4.10
N THR A 176 -1.07 7.89 3.13
CA THR A 176 -0.76 6.83 2.18
C THR A 176 0.18 7.37 1.10
N VAL A 177 1.38 6.79 1.00
CA VAL A 177 2.11 6.72 -0.28
C VAL A 177 2.05 5.26 -0.73
N PRO A 178 1.23 4.92 -1.73
CA PRO A 178 0.91 3.54 -2.07
C PRO A 178 2.05 2.97 -2.92
N VAL A 179 3.15 2.58 -2.28
CA VAL A 179 4.33 1.93 -2.91
C VAL A 179 4.99 2.80 -3.98
N PHE A 180 6.18 3.31 -3.69
CA PHE A 180 7.01 3.98 -4.69
C PHE A 180 8.33 3.24 -4.90
N PHE A 181 8.69 3.06 -6.17
CA PHE A 181 9.95 2.46 -6.55
C PHE A 181 11.04 3.51 -6.49
N VAL A 182 11.94 3.38 -5.51
CA VAL A 182 13.14 4.21 -5.42
C VAL A 182 14.31 3.37 -5.90
N ASP A 183 14.92 3.73 -7.03
CA ASP A 183 16.21 3.14 -7.38
C ASP A 183 17.22 3.50 -6.27
N ARG A 184 18.03 2.53 -5.87
CA ARG A 184 19.00 2.71 -4.79
C ARG A 184 19.94 3.88 -5.07
N GLU A 185 20.23 4.12 -6.35
CA GLU A 185 21.09 5.21 -6.80
C GLU A 185 20.43 6.60 -6.62
N PHE A 186 19.10 6.69 -6.70
CA PHE A 186 18.37 7.95 -6.49
C PHE A 186 18.08 8.24 -5.02
N ARG A 187 18.14 7.22 -4.15
CA ARG A 187 17.87 7.37 -2.71
C ARG A 187 18.77 8.42 -2.04
N ASP A 188 20.01 8.52 -2.48
CA ASP A 188 20.99 9.44 -1.90
C ASP A 188 20.99 10.81 -2.59
N ALA A 189 20.29 10.96 -3.71
CA ALA A 189 20.30 12.17 -4.54
C ALA A 189 19.06 13.06 -4.38
N SER A 190 17.93 12.51 -3.91
CA SER A 190 16.69 13.26 -3.68
C SER A 190 16.56 13.74 -2.24
N ALA A 191 15.92 14.90 -2.04
CA ALA A 191 15.54 15.34 -0.70
C ALA A 191 14.62 14.28 -0.07
N PRO A 192 14.87 13.84 1.18
CA PRO A 192 14.13 12.74 1.77
C PRO A 192 12.69 13.18 2.08
N LEU A 193 11.75 12.82 1.21
CA LEU A 193 10.30 12.98 1.46
C LEU A 193 9.81 12.06 2.59
N ARG A 194 10.61 11.05 2.96
CA ARG A 194 10.28 10.07 4.00
C ARG A 194 11.44 9.87 4.98
N THR A 195 11.09 9.52 6.20
CA THR A 195 12.01 9.02 7.23
C THR A 195 11.71 7.54 7.49
N GLU A 196 12.68 6.68 7.19
CA GLU A 196 12.56 5.24 7.49
C GLU A 196 12.90 5.00 8.98
N HIS A 197 12.02 4.33 9.73
CA HIS A 197 12.25 4.00 11.14
C HIS A 197 12.61 2.54 11.35
N LYS A 198 11.99 1.63 10.60
CA LYS A 198 12.25 0.19 10.67
C LYS A 198 12.07 -0.44 9.31
N ARG A 199 12.90 -1.44 9.01
CA ARG A 199 12.88 -2.22 7.78
C ARG A 199 12.81 -3.70 8.14
N THR A 200 11.89 -4.41 7.50
CA THR A 200 11.70 -5.84 7.67
C THR A 200 11.72 -6.50 6.31
N SER A 201 12.67 -7.41 6.07
CA SER A 201 12.76 -8.17 4.82
C SER A 201 11.75 -9.32 4.86
N ALA A 202 10.83 -9.35 3.90
CA ALA A 202 9.89 -10.46 3.78
C ALA A 202 10.60 -11.74 3.32
N LEU A 203 11.68 -11.64 2.52
CA LEU A 203 12.44 -12.81 2.07
C LEU A 203 13.30 -13.44 3.15
N ARG A 204 13.71 -12.70 4.19
CA ARG A 204 14.58 -13.23 5.26
C ARG A 204 13.83 -13.60 6.53
N ASP A 205 12.61 -13.11 6.69
CA ASP A 205 11.75 -13.50 7.79
C ASP A 205 11.19 -14.91 7.53
N SER A 206 11.36 -15.84 8.47
CA SER A 206 10.91 -17.22 8.27
C SER A 206 9.38 -17.37 8.31
N ARG A 207 8.66 -16.42 8.92
CA ARG A 207 7.20 -16.54 9.13
C ARG A 207 6.43 -16.45 7.81
N PRO A 208 6.65 -15.44 6.94
CA PRO A 208 6.02 -15.42 5.62
C PRO A 208 6.34 -16.66 4.76
N HIS A 209 7.51 -17.30 4.93
CA HIS A 209 7.84 -18.53 4.19
C HIS A 209 7.01 -19.71 4.67
N GLN A 210 6.85 -19.87 5.98
CA GLN A 210 6.01 -20.94 6.54
C GLN A 210 4.56 -20.77 6.09
N VAL A 211 4.04 -19.55 6.15
CA VAL A 211 2.70 -19.20 5.64
C VAL A 211 2.57 -19.49 4.15
N ALA A 212 3.58 -19.10 3.34
CA ALA A 212 3.58 -19.35 1.90
C ALA A 212 3.55 -20.85 1.57
N LEU A 213 4.24 -21.70 2.34
CA LEU A 213 4.20 -23.15 2.14
C LEU A 213 2.83 -23.75 2.46
N ALA A 214 2.15 -23.24 3.48
CA ALA A 214 0.82 -23.71 3.89
C ALA A 214 -0.32 -23.16 3.01
N ALA A 215 -0.11 -22.03 2.32
CA ALA A 215 -1.15 -21.37 1.52
C ALA A 215 -1.78 -22.28 0.43
N VAL A 216 -1.07 -23.31 -0.03
CA VAL A 216 -1.59 -24.30 -1.00
C VAL A 216 -2.71 -25.16 -0.39
N ASP A 217 -2.58 -25.53 0.88
CA ASP A 217 -3.50 -26.42 1.59
C ASP A 217 -4.57 -25.64 2.40
N GLY A 218 -4.42 -24.32 2.47
CA GLY A 218 -5.22 -23.43 3.31
C GLY A 218 -4.49 -23.07 4.61
N LEU A 219 -4.95 -21.97 5.24
CA LEU A 219 -4.31 -21.42 6.44
C LEU A 219 -5.11 -21.83 7.68
N CYS A 220 -4.43 -22.39 8.68
CA CYS A 220 -4.99 -22.67 9.99
C CYS A 220 -4.57 -21.60 11.01
N MET A 221 -4.98 -21.77 12.28
CA MET A 221 -4.80 -20.74 13.31
C MET A 221 -3.32 -20.44 13.55
N GLU A 222 -2.47 -21.45 13.43
CA GLU A 222 -1.03 -21.36 13.56
C GLU A 222 -0.42 -20.43 12.50
N GLU A 223 -0.83 -20.52 11.22
CA GLU A 223 -0.36 -19.58 10.19
C GLU A 223 -0.90 -18.17 10.41
N LEU A 224 -2.12 -18.02 10.92
CA LEU A 224 -2.67 -16.71 11.28
C LEU A 224 -1.80 -16.03 12.34
N GLU A 225 -1.29 -16.76 13.33
CA GLU A 225 -0.35 -16.24 14.32
C GLU A 225 0.99 -15.83 13.70
N LEU A 226 1.48 -16.57 12.70
CA LEU A 226 2.69 -16.22 11.96
C LEU A 226 2.51 -14.92 11.17
N VAL A 227 1.37 -14.76 10.49
CA VAL A 227 1.00 -13.52 9.79
C VAL A 227 0.88 -12.37 10.78
N ALA A 228 0.15 -12.56 11.88
CA ALA A 228 -0.01 -11.57 12.93
C ALA A 228 1.35 -11.11 13.46
N GLY A 229 2.24 -12.05 13.82
CA GLY A 229 3.57 -11.74 14.32
C GLY A 229 4.41 -10.93 13.31
N PHE A 230 4.31 -11.24 12.02
CA PHE A 230 5.00 -10.46 10.98
C PHE A 230 4.45 -9.03 10.90
N ILE A 231 3.13 -8.86 10.83
CA ILE A 231 2.48 -7.54 10.79
C ILE A 231 2.80 -6.73 12.05
N GLU A 232 2.77 -7.34 13.24
CA GLU A 232 3.15 -6.72 14.50
C GLU A 232 4.62 -6.28 14.49
N THR A 233 5.50 -7.08 13.89
CA THR A 233 6.92 -6.72 13.76
C THR A 233 7.10 -5.49 12.89
N VAL A 234 6.42 -5.43 11.75
CA VAL A 234 6.49 -4.29 10.82
C VAL A 234 5.85 -3.05 11.46
N SER A 235 4.62 -3.18 11.95
CA SER A 235 3.82 -2.08 12.49
C SER A 235 4.30 -1.60 13.85
N GLY A 236 5.01 -2.43 14.62
CA GLY A 236 5.38 -2.22 16.02
C GLY A 236 4.20 -1.88 16.93
N ARG A 237 3.04 -2.45 16.65
CA ARG A 237 1.84 -2.43 17.51
C ARG A 237 1.19 -3.82 17.47
N ARG A 238 0.28 -4.09 18.41
CA ARG A 238 -0.62 -5.24 18.29
C ARG A 238 -1.61 -5.03 17.15
N ILE A 239 -1.92 -6.11 16.46
CA ILE A 239 -2.77 -6.10 15.27
C ILE A 239 -4.10 -6.78 15.58
N PRO A 240 -5.24 -6.16 15.24
CA PRO A 240 -6.55 -6.77 15.42
C PRO A 240 -6.76 -7.94 14.44
N GLN A 241 -7.56 -8.92 14.82
CA GLN A 241 -7.74 -10.16 14.04
C GLN A 241 -8.33 -9.89 12.64
N GLU A 242 -9.11 -8.83 12.48
CA GLU A 242 -9.68 -8.39 11.22
C GLU A 242 -8.59 -7.99 10.20
N GLU A 243 -7.53 -7.30 10.66
CA GLU A 243 -6.39 -6.96 9.81
C GLU A 243 -5.57 -8.20 9.42
N VAL A 244 -5.47 -9.19 10.31
CA VAL A 244 -4.81 -10.48 10.02
C VAL A 244 -5.62 -11.27 8.99
N GLY A 245 -6.93 -11.42 9.22
CA GLY A 245 -7.84 -12.09 8.30
C GLY A 245 -7.81 -11.49 6.90
N ALA A 246 -7.79 -10.16 6.79
CA ALA A 246 -7.66 -9.49 5.50
C ALA A 246 -6.33 -9.76 4.80
N ALA A 247 -5.21 -9.81 5.54
CA ALA A 247 -3.91 -10.17 4.96
C ALA A 247 -3.93 -11.60 4.41
N CYS A 248 -4.55 -12.54 5.15
CA CYS A 248 -4.73 -13.93 4.73
C CYS A 248 -5.62 -14.04 3.48
N THR A 249 -6.74 -13.31 3.40
CA THR A 249 -7.57 -13.29 2.19
C THR A 249 -6.78 -12.79 0.99
N VAL A 250 -6.07 -11.67 1.13
CA VAL A 250 -5.26 -11.10 0.04
C VAL A 250 -4.21 -12.11 -0.42
N LEU A 251 -3.57 -12.80 0.52
CA LEU A 251 -2.62 -13.86 0.22
C LEU A 251 -3.27 -14.95 -0.64
N MET A 252 -4.37 -15.54 -0.19
CA MET A 252 -4.99 -16.68 -0.89
C MET A 252 -5.43 -16.30 -2.31
N GLU A 253 -6.11 -15.17 -2.48
CA GLU A 253 -6.51 -14.71 -3.81
C GLU A 253 -5.29 -14.35 -4.69
N ALA A 254 -4.29 -13.68 -4.12
CA ALA A 254 -3.10 -13.33 -4.89
C ALA A 254 -2.34 -14.59 -5.32
N CYS A 255 -2.30 -15.65 -4.51
CA CYS A 255 -1.74 -16.95 -4.92
C CYS A 255 -2.51 -17.52 -6.12
N GLU A 256 -3.83 -17.59 -6.06
CA GLU A 256 -4.65 -18.10 -7.18
C GLU A 256 -4.41 -17.31 -8.48
N ILE A 257 -4.42 -15.97 -8.39
CA ILE A 257 -4.17 -15.10 -9.55
C ILE A 257 -2.75 -15.29 -10.09
N LEU A 258 -1.75 -15.31 -9.21
CA LEU A 258 -0.36 -15.48 -9.62
C LEU A 258 -0.12 -16.85 -10.24
N GLN A 259 -0.67 -17.92 -9.65
CA GLN A 259 -0.62 -19.26 -10.21
C GLN A 259 -1.19 -19.26 -11.64
N TYR A 260 -2.39 -18.70 -11.83
CA TYR A 260 -3.02 -18.59 -13.15
C TYR A 260 -2.14 -17.84 -14.16
N VAL A 261 -1.57 -16.69 -13.77
CA VAL A 261 -0.64 -15.90 -14.61
C VAL A 261 0.62 -16.69 -14.95
N LEU A 262 1.14 -17.49 -14.02
CA LEU A 262 2.37 -18.27 -14.19
C LEU A 262 2.18 -19.49 -15.07
N GLU A 263 1.03 -20.17 -14.96
CA GLU A 263 0.63 -21.34 -15.76
C GLU A 263 0.39 -20.94 -17.23
N HIS A 264 -0.42 -19.91 -17.44
CA HIS A 264 -0.80 -19.42 -18.78
C HIS A 264 0.25 -18.47 -19.38
N ARG A 265 1.30 -18.14 -18.63
CA ARG A 265 2.38 -17.24 -19.05
C ARG A 265 1.88 -15.86 -19.50
N LEU A 266 0.80 -15.37 -18.91
CA LEU A 266 0.17 -14.08 -19.27
C LEU A 266 1.13 -12.89 -19.14
N TRP A 267 2.15 -13.01 -18.28
CA TRP A 267 3.21 -12.02 -18.16
C TRP A 267 4.00 -11.78 -19.47
N ARG A 268 3.98 -12.72 -20.42
CA ARG A 268 4.62 -12.57 -21.74
C ARG A 268 3.80 -11.71 -22.70
N GLU A 269 2.49 -11.66 -22.48
CA GLU A 269 1.54 -10.88 -23.27
C GLU A 269 1.22 -9.55 -22.58
N TYR A 270 1.90 -9.25 -21.47
CA TYR A 270 1.71 -7.99 -20.78
C TYR A 270 2.07 -6.83 -21.72
N PRO A 271 1.14 -5.90 -21.97
CA PRO A 271 1.35 -4.83 -22.93
C PRO A 271 2.51 -3.93 -22.47
N ASN A 272 3.27 -3.38 -23.43
CA ASN A 272 4.31 -2.39 -23.14
C ASN A 272 3.72 -1.14 -22.45
N THR A 273 2.47 -0.83 -22.78
CA THR A 273 1.67 0.25 -22.19
C THR A 273 0.37 -0.36 -21.64
N PRO A 274 0.25 -0.56 -20.32
CA PRO A 274 -0.97 -1.14 -19.75
C PRO A 274 -2.18 -0.22 -19.93
N ASP A 275 -3.32 -0.78 -20.35
CA ASP A 275 -4.59 -0.06 -20.53
C ASP A 275 -5.08 0.61 -19.23
N ARG A 276 -4.71 0.02 -18.08
CA ARG A 276 -4.89 0.61 -16.77
C ARG A 276 -3.58 1.27 -16.37
N TYR A 277 -3.56 2.60 -16.44
CA TYR A 277 -2.50 3.39 -15.81
C TYR A 277 -2.38 2.94 -14.35
N LEU A 278 -1.17 2.55 -13.93
CA LEU A 278 -0.80 2.74 -12.53
C LEU A 278 -1.15 4.19 -12.24
N HIS A 279 -2.05 4.44 -11.28
CA HIS A 279 -2.45 5.80 -10.95
C HIS A 279 -1.20 6.56 -10.48
N THR A 280 -0.49 7.17 -11.43
CA THR A 280 0.55 8.14 -11.18
C THR A 280 -0.11 9.34 -10.50
N ASP A 281 0.62 9.99 -9.60
CA ASP A 281 0.07 11.12 -8.89
C ASP A 281 -0.25 12.25 -9.88
N PRO A 282 -1.33 13.03 -9.66
CA PRO A 282 -1.72 14.07 -10.60
C PRO A 282 -0.59 15.10 -10.63
N GLY A 283 0.20 15.14 -11.70
CA GLY A 283 1.41 15.96 -11.80
C GLY A 283 2.72 15.19 -11.93
N GLU A 284 2.72 13.86 -11.80
CA GLU A 284 3.85 13.01 -12.21
C GLU A 284 3.78 12.80 -13.73
N TRP A 285 4.50 13.63 -14.49
CA TRP A 285 4.58 13.54 -15.95
C TRP A 285 5.36 12.28 -16.39
N ASP A 286 5.00 11.73 -17.56
CA ASP A 286 5.56 10.55 -18.25
C ASP A 286 7.03 10.68 -18.71
N GLY A 287 7.87 11.45 -18.02
CA GLY A 287 9.29 11.66 -18.36
C GLY A 287 10.24 10.52 -17.95
N TRP A 288 9.74 9.36 -17.53
CA TRP A 288 10.57 8.25 -17.04
C TRP A 288 11.52 7.68 -18.09
N GLU A 289 11.16 7.78 -19.38
CA GLU A 289 12.03 7.39 -20.50
C GLU A 289 13.20 8.35 -20.71
N GLU A 290 13.10 9.58 -20.22
CA GLU A 290 14.14 10.60 -20.38
C GLU A 290 15.18 10.58 -19.26
N ILE A 291 14.98 9.77 -18.21
CA ILE A 291 15.97 9.63 -17.13
C ILE A 291 17.24 8.99 -17.73
N PRO A 292 18.35 9.75 -17.86
CA PRO A 292 19.52 9.24 -18.53
C PRO A 292 20.07 8.06 -17.72
N VAL A 293 20.28 6.93 -18.41
CA VAL A 293 20.84 5.73 -17.78
C VAL A 293 22.16 6.11 -17.09
N PRO A 294 22.27 5.95 -15.76
CA PRO A 294 23.46 6.36 -15.05
C PRO A 294 24.67 5.68 -15.67
N LYS A 295 25.63 6.48 -16.13
CA LYS A 295 26.88 5.98 -16.72
C LYS A 295 27.58 5.16 -15.65
N ARG A 296 27.52 3.82 -15.76
CA ARG A 296 28.22 2.90 -14.86
C ARG A 296 29.66 3.38 -14.71
N LYS A 297 30.03 3.85 -13.50
CA LYS A 297 31.42 4.21 -13.20
C LYS A 297 32.25 2.97 -13.50
N LYS A 298 33.10 3.04 -14.53
CA LYS A 298 34.03 1.97 -14.88
C LYS A 298 34.84 1.69 -13.63
N LYS A 299 34.58 0.54 -12.97
CA LYS A 299 35.28 0.16 -11.75
C LYS A 299 36.76 0.10 -12.14
N ARG A 300 37.51 1.13 -11.72
CA ARG A 300 38.94 1.22 -12.00
C ARG A 300 39.55 0.02 -11.28
N ASN A 301 39.94 -0.99 -12.05
CA ASN A 301 40.65 -2.14 -11.50
C ASN A 301 41.91 -1.59 -10.83
N LYS A 302 41.87 -1.44 -9.51
CA LYS A 302 43.08 -1.37 -8.70
C LYS A 302 43.73 -2.74 -8.87
N ARG A 303 44.57 -2.87 -9.89
CA ARG A 303 45.62 -3.89 -9.87
C ARG A 303 46.52 -3.46 -8.72
N ASP A 304 46.53 -4.23 -7.64
CA ASP A 304 47.57 -4.10 -6.65
C ASP A 304 48.91 -4.25 -7.38
N PRO A 305 49.84 -3.29 -7.22
CA PRO A 305 51.18 -3.45 -7.75
C PRO A 305 51.77 -4.70 -7.09
N ARG A 306 52.09 -5.72 -7.89
CA ARG A 306 52.81 -6.89 -7.39
C ARG A 306 54.09 -6.39 -6.73
N PRO A 307 54.37 -6.77 -5.46
CA PRO A 307 55.65 -6.44 -4.85
C PRO A 307 56.75 -7.04 -5.73
N GLY A 308 57.67 -6.18 -6.16
CA GLY A 308 58.77 -6.54 -7.04
C GLY A 308 59.59 -7.66 -6.42
N GLY A 309 59.81 -8.72 -7.20
CA GLY A 309 60.85 -9.69 -6.90
C GLY A 309 62.21 -9.01 -6.99
N THR A 310 62.97 -9.07 -5.92
CA THR A 310 64.41 -8.78 -5.91
C THR A 310 65.15 -9.86 -6.71
N PRO A 311 66.17 -9.48 -7.49
CA PRO A 311 67.06 -10.42 -8.19
C PRO A 311 67.92 -11.24 -7.22
#